data_AF-A0A0W1B3F2-F1
#
_entry.id   AF-A0A0W1B3F2-F1
#
_cell.length_a   1.000
_cell.length_b   1.000
_cell.length_c   1.000
_cell.angle_alpha   90.00
_cell.angle_beta   90.00
_cell.angle_gamma   90.00
#
_symmetry.space_group_name_H-M   'P 1'
#
loop_
_entity.id
_entity.type
_entity.pdbx_description
1 polymer ?
#
loop_
_entity_poly.entity_id
_entity_poly.type
_entity_poly.pdbx_seq_one_letter_code
_entity_poly.pdbx_strand_id
1 'polypeptide(L)' 'MISGDDMLIIVEDNGIGIDEEKLKQLRLRLSQPSDTLDEDHIGIKNVHDRIQFHFGEPYGIEITSQVGEGSTVIIRLPA' A
#
# COMPACT_ATOMS: atom_id res chain seq x y z
N MET A 1 -12.12 0.91 -10.04
CA MET A 1 -13.52 1.03 -9.60
C MET A 1 -13.72 2.44 -9.10
N ILE A 2 -14.85 3.09 -9.38
CA ILE A 2 -15.20 4.40 -8.80
C ILE A 2 -16.30 4.16 -7.76
N SER A 3 -16.16 4.74 -6.57
CA SER A 3 -17.12 4.63 -5.47
C SER A 3 -17.29 5.99 -4.80
N GLY A 4 -18.38 6.69 -5.12
CA GLY A 4 -18.57 8.07 -4.67
C GLY A 4 -17.51 8.99 -5.28
N ASP A 5 -16.81 9.73 -4.42
CA ASP A 5 -15.73 10.65 -4.80
C ASP A 5 -14.35 9.97 -4.87
N ASP A 6 -14.29 8.63 -4.78
CA ASP A 6 -13.05 7.87 -4.76
C ASP A 6 -12.87 6.98 -6.00
N MET A 7 -11.64 6.92 -6.51
CA MET A 7 -11.15 5.94 -7.46
C MET A 7 -10.26 4.90 -6.76
N LEU A 8 -10.62 3.63 -6.90
CA LEU A 8 -9.86 2.47 -6.44
C LEU A 8 -9.18 1.77 -7.63
N ILE A 9 -7.86 1.64 -7.56
CA ILE A 9 -7.06 0.84 -8.48
C ILE A 9 -6.62 -0.41 -7.73
N ILE A 10 -6.93 -1.58 -8.27
CA ILE A 10 -6.60 -2.87 -7.66
C ILE A 10 -5.58 -3.55 -8.57
N VAL A 11 -4.45 -3.94 -7.99
CA VAL A 11 -3.38 -4.69 -8.66
C VAL A 11 -3.23 -6.02 -7.95
N GLU A 12 -3.42 -7.11 -8.68
CA GLU A 12 -3.31 -8.47 -8.18
C GLU A 12 -2.13 -9.18 -8.85
N ASP A 13 -1.32 -9.87 -8.06
CA ASP A 13 -0.27 -10.76 -8.52
C ASP A 13 -0.56 -12.19 -8.06
N ASN A 14 -0.14 -13.17 -8.86
CA ASN A 14 -0.28 -14.60 -8.59
C ASN A 14 1.04 -15.23 -8.11
N GLY A 15 1.90 -14.43 -7.47
CA GLY A 15 3.18 -14.88 -6.93
C GLY A 15 3.02 -15.77 -5.69
N ILE A 16 4.14 -16.00 -5.00
CA ILE A 16 4.18 -16.85 -3.79
C ILE A 16 3.48 -16.20 -2.58
N GLY A 17 3.08 -14.93 -2.67
CA GLY A 17 2.57 -14.14 -1.57
C GLY A 17 3.63 -13.70 -0.56
N ILE A 18 3.17 -13.08 0.52
CA ILE A 18 3.98 -12.51 1.58
C ILE A 18 3.63 -13.23 2.89
N ASP A 19 4.67 -13.67 3.61
CA ASP A 19 4.52 -14.22 4.96
C ASP A 19 3.84 -13.21 5.90
N GLU A 20 3.02 -13.72 6.83
CA GLU A 20 2.19 -12.89 7.71
C GLU A 20 3.03 -11.88 8.52
N GLU A 21 4.19 -12.28 9.03
CA GLU A 21 5.04 -11.40 9.83
C GLU A 21 5.63 -10.28 8.97
N LYS A 22 6.07 -10.62 7.76
CA LYS A 22 6.59 -9.64 6.81
C LYS A 22 5.49 -8.68 6.33
N LEU A 23 4.27 -9.18 6.13
CA LEU A 23 3.11 -8.36 5.78
C LEU A 23 2.72 -7.40 6.92
N LYS A 24 2.77 -7.85 8.18
CA LYS A 24 2.58 -6.99 9.35
C LYS A 24 3.62 -5.88 9.41
N GLN A 25 4.89 -6.21 9.23
CA GLN A 25 5.96 -5.21 9.21
C GLN A 25 5.80 -4.20 8.06
N LEU A 26 5.41 -4.66 6.87
CA LEU A 26 5.13 -3.79 5.73
C LEU A 26 3.99 -2.81 6.03
N ARG A 27 2.88 -3.30 6.59
CA ARG A 27 1.74 -2.46 6.99
C ARG A 27 2.12 -1.46 8.08
N LEU A 28 2.93 -1.88 9.07
CA LEU A 28 3.43 -0.98 10.10
C LEU A 28 4.27 0.15 9.50
N ARG A 29 5.19 -0.18 8.58
CA ARG A 29 5.99 0.83 7.85
C ARG A 29 5.12 1.79 7.05
N LEU A 30 4.04 1.32 6.41
CA LEU A 30 3.11 2.19 5.70
C LEU A 30 2.44 3.19 6.64
N SER A 31 2.04 2.76 7.85
CA SER A 31 1.38 3.62 8.84
C SER A 31 2.28 4.63 9.57
N GLN A 32 3.61 4.49 9.48
CA GLN A 32 4.54 5.38 10.17
C GLN A 32 4.86 6.63 9.33
N PRO A 33 5.01 7.82 9.93
CA PRO A 33 5.52 9.00 9.24
C PRO A 33 6.91 8.72 8.64
N SER A 34 7.24 9.34 7.52
CA SER A 34 8.57 9.24 6.90
C SER A 34 9.62 10.03 7.69
N ASP A 35 9.90 9.63 8.93
CA ASP A 35 10.89 10.28 9.80
C ASP A 35 12.31 9.73 9.62
N THR A 36 12.48 8.69 8.81
CA THR A 36 13.79 8.06 8.59
C THR A 36 14.05 7.84 7.12
N LEU A 37 15.25 8.26 6.70
CA LEU A 37 15.93 7.82 5.48
C LEU A 37 16.23 6.32 5.62
N ASP A 38 15.19 5.49 5.65
CA ASP A 38 15.36 4.05 5.58
C ASP A 38 15.78 3.71 4.15
N GLU A 39 17.04 3.32 3.99
CA GLU A 39 17.69 2.97 2.72
C GLU A 39 17.01 1.80 1.99
N ASP A 40 16.11 1.08 2.69
CA ASP A 40 15.17 0.13 2.09
C ASP A 40 14.08 0.90 1.32
N HIS A 41 14.41 1.29 0.08
CA HIS A 41 13.52 1.95 -0.88
C HIS A 41 12.35 1.03 -1.26
N ILE A 42 11.38 0.87 -0.36
CA ILE A 42 10.13 0.18 -0.67
C ILE A 42 9.32 1.13 -1.56
N GLY A 43 9.26 0.81 -2.86
CA GLY A 43 8.50 1.59 -3.83
C GLY A 43 7.05 1.86 -3.39
N ILE A 44 6.44 0.93 -2.64
CA ILE A 44 5.08 1.07 -2.10
C ILE A 44 5.00 2.21 -1.07
N LYS A 45 5.97 2.35 -0.15
CA LYS A 45 5.95 3.42 0.87
C LYS A 45 6.07 4.79 0.22
N ASN A 46 6.99 4.93 -0.74
CA ASN A 46 7.15 6.17 -1.50
C ASN A 46 5.87 6.59 -2.25
N VAL A 47 5.13 5.63 -2.82
CA VAL A 47 3.86 5.94 -3.47
C VAL A 47 2.78 6.27 -2.45
N HIS A 48 2.66 5.50 -1.37
CA HIS A 48 1.71 5.76 -0.27
C HIS A 48 1.89 7.18 0.31
N ASP A 49 3.12 7.54 0.67
CA ASP A 49 3.44 8.85 1.26
C ASP A 49 3.15 9.99 0.30
N ARG A 50 3.46 9.81 -0.99
CA ARG A 50 3.13 10.80 -2.00
C ARG A 50 1.64 10.98 -2.14
N ILE A 51 0.86 9.90 -2.14
CA ILE A 51 -0.60 9.98 -2.23
C ILE A 51 -1.16 10.72 -1.01
N GLN A 52 -0.75 10.33 0.20
CA GLN A 52 -1.18 11.00 1.43
C GLN A 52 -0.76 12.47 1.49
N PHE A 53 0.46 12.80 1.03
CA PHE A 53 0.92 14.19 0.96
C PHE A 53 0.05 15.06 0.05
N HIS A 54 -0.42 14.53 -1.08
CA HIS A 54 -1.21 15.29 -2.04
C HIS A 54 -2.69 15.34 -1.70
N PHE A 55 -3.27 14.25 -1.17
CA PHE A 55 -4.72 14.10 -1.02
C PHE A 55 -5.19 13.93 0.43
N GLY A 56 -4.26 13.76 1.37
CA GLY A 56 -4.53 13.58 2.79
C GLY A 56 -4.54 12.10 3.22
N GLU A 57 -4.49 11.90 4.54
CA GLU A 57 -4.50 10.61 5.24
C GLU A 57 -5.52 9.57 4.74
N PRO A 58 -6.76 9.92 4.33
CA PRO A 58 -7.74 8.93 3.86
C PRO A 58 -7.37 8.18 2.57
N TYR A 59 -6.37 8.67 1.83
CA TYR A 59 -5.92 8.12 0.55
C TYR A 59 -4.57 7.45 0.70
N GLY A 60 -4.23 6.53 -0.20
CA GLY A 60 -2.95 5.84 -0.13
C GLY A 60 -3.00 4.44 -0.72
N ILE A 61 -2.17 3.58 -0.14
CA ILE A 61 -2.05 2.17 -0.50
C ILE A 61 -2.41 1.28 0.68
N GLU A 62 -3.24 0.27 0.41
CA GLU A 62 -3.46 -0.89 1.26
C GLU A 62 -2.92 -2.15 0.56
N ILE A 63 -2.43 -3.11 1.35
CA ILE A 63 -1.93 -4.38 0.84
C ILE A 63 -2.47 -5.56 1.63
N THR A 64 -2.92 -6.58 0.93
CA THR A 64 -3.26 -7.91 1.44
C THR A 64 -2.46 -8.95 0.68
N SER A 65 -2.06 -10.03 1.35
CA SER A 65 -1.33 -11.12 0.72
C SER A 65 -1.41 -12.36 1.60
N GLN A 66 -1.35 -13.52 0.96
CA GLN A 66 -1.29 -14.80 1.64
C GLN A 66 -0.32 -15.72 0.89
N VAL A 67 0.48 -16.48 1.65
CA VAL A 67 1.45 -17.41 1.08
C VAL A 67 0.73 -18.45 0.22
N GLY A 68 1.16 -18.57 -1.04
CA GLY A 68 0.58 -19.45 -2.05
C GLY A 68 -0.63 -18.89 -2.81
N GLU A 69 -1.13 -17.71 -2.43
CA GLU A 69 -2.30 -17.08 -3.06
C GLU A 69 -1.96 -15.76 -3.79
N GLY A 70 -0.72 -15.26 -3.63
CA GLY A 70 -0.27 -14.02 -4.24
C GLY A 70 -0.54 -12.79 -3.38
N SER A 71 -0.60 -11.61 -4.00
CA SER A 71 -0.82 -10.34 -3.29
C SER A 71 -1.81 -9.45 -4.04
N THR A 72 -2.51 -8.62 -3.27
CA THR A 72 -3.42 -7.61 -3.76
C THR A 72 -3.01 -6.27 -3.17
N VAL A 73 -2.78 -5.29 -4.05
CA VAL A 73 -2.49 -3.91 -3.69
C VAL A 73 -3.67 -3.05 -4.12
N ILE A 74 -4.22 -2.27 -3.20
CA ILE A 74 -5.33 -1.35 -3.43
C ILE A 74 -4.80 0.07 -3.30
N ILE A 75 -4.96 0.87 -4.34
CA ILE A 75 -4.62 2.28 -4.36
C ILE A 75 -5.92 3.09 -4.34
N ARG A 76 -6.10 3.93 -3.33
CA ARG A 76 -7.26 4.83 -3.20
C ARG A 76 -6.82 6.26 -3.52
N LEU A 77 -7.50 6.87 -4.48
CA LEU A 77 -7.31 8.25 -4.92
C LEU A 77 -8.68 8.95 -4.99
N PRO A 78 -8.73 10.30 -4.94
CA PRO A 78 -9.94 11.01 -5.33
C PRO A 78 -10.25 10.79 -6.81
N ALA A 79 -11.54 10.74 -7.18
CA ALA A 79 -12.03 10.59 -8.55
C ALA A 79 -12.10 11.90 -9.33
#